data_AF-A0AAD9C5G0-F1
#
_entry.id   AF-A0AAD9C5G0-F1
#
_cell.length_a   1.000
_cell.length_b   1.000
_cell.length_c   1.000
_cell.angle_alpha   90.00
_cell.angle_beta   90.00
_cell.angle_gamma   90.00
#
_symmetry.space_group_name_H-M   'P 1'
#
loop_
_entity.id
_entity.type
_entity.pdbx_description
1 polymer ?
#
loop_
_entity_poly.entity_id
_entity_poly.type
_entity_poly.pdbx_seq_one_letter_code
_entity_poly.pdbx_strand_id
1 'polypeptide(L)'
;MGEVAYQLDRRILSHIFQGHKRLYGFTLLNIPGKIKEVSTHPLTGKVDEGYQLHLIQRHADLMKKLNKVGYKTELHPSFTEFIVNHYGILKERPGESSDQATDYNNPNFLMKLIMTKAPRELKSNLLVLLTCLCTMADGDRKALLLW
;
A
#
# COMPACT_ATOMS: atom_id res chain seq x y z
N MET A 1 9.38 -7.79 5.49
CA MET A 1 8.47 -7.01 6.38
C MET A 1 8.28 -5.61 5.80
N GLY A 2 9.35 -4.82 5.64
CA GLY A 2 9.28 -3.53 4.95
C GLY A 2 8.70 -3.63 3.53
N GLU A 3 9.09 -4.66 2.77
CA GLU A 3 8.52 -4.91 1.45
C GLU A 3 6.98 -5.09 1.43
N VAL A 4 6.41 -5.79 2.42
CA VAL A 4 4.94 -5.98 2.51
C VAL A 4 4.24 -4.65 2.73
N ALA A 5 4.78 -3.82 3.61
CA ALA A 5 4.26 -2.48 3.88
C ALA A 5 4.38 -1.59 2.63
N TYR A 6 5.54 -1.61 1.96
CA TYR A 6 5.79 -0.84 0.75
C TYR A 6 4.83 -1.20 -0.39
N GLN A 7 4.63 -2.49 -0.65
CA GLN A 7 3.73 -2.96 -1.70
C GLN A 7 2.28 -2.58 -1.43
N LEU A 8 1.84 -2.67 -0.16
CA LEU A 8 0.51 -2.22 0.24
C LEU A 8 0.33 -0.71 -0.04
N ASP A 9 1.27 0.12 0.40
CA ASP A 9 1.22 1.57 0.20
C ASP A 9 1.15 1.92 -1.29
N ARG A 10 2.02 1.31 -2.09
CA ARG A 10 2.03 1.50 -3.55
C ARG A 10 0.73 1.08 -4.20
N ARG A 11 0.15 -0.05 -3.78
CA ARG A 11 -1.12 -0.55 -4.33
C ARG A 11 -2.30 0.35 -3.92
N ILE A 12 -2.33 0.85 -2.69
CA ILE A 12 -3.34 1.83 -2.24
C ILE A 12 -3.24 3.11 -3.07
N LEU A 13 -2.04 3.68 -3.20
CA LEU A 13 -1.83 4.90 -3.97
C LEU A 13 -2.19 4.71 -5.44
N SER A 14 -1.77 3.61 -6.05
CA SER A 14 -2.11 3.28 -7.44
C SER A 14 -3.60 3.04 -7.66
N HIS A 15 -4.31 2.52 -6.65
CA HIS A 15 -5.76 2.34 -6.73
C HIS A 15 -6.48 3.68 -6.73
N ILE A 16 -6.06 4.63 -5.89
CA ILE A 16 -6.68 5.96 -5.80
C ILE A 16 -6.35 6.76 -7.07
N PHE A 17 -5.06 6.89 -7.39
CA PHE A 17 -4.53 7.77 -8.43
C PHE A 17 -4.27 7.05 -9.77
N GLN A 18 -5.22 6.25 -10.25
CA GLN A 18 -5.08 5.46 -11.49
C GLN A 18 -4.68 6.27 -12.74
N GLY A 19 -5.02 7.56 -12.79
CA GLY A 19 -4.66 8.46 -13.91
C GLY A 19 -3.20 8.92 -13.89
N HIS A 20 -2.46 8.69 -12.81
CA HIS A 20 -1.11 9.21 -12.62
C HIS A 20 -0.07 8.11 -12.76
N LYS A 21 0.80 8.25 -13.77
CA LYS A 21 1.91 7.32 -14.02
C LYS A 21 3.02 7.41 -12.96
N ARG A 22 3.19 8.58 -12.34
CA ARG A 22 4.25 8.89 -11.38
C ARG A 22 3.62 9.48 -10.12
N LEU A 23 3.94 8.89 -8.98
CA LEU A 23 3.39 9.22 -7.66
C LEU A 23 4.51 9.71 -6.72
N TYR A 24 5.40 10.58 -7.23
CA TYR A 24 6.54 11.09 -6.46
C TYR A 24 6.07 11.97 -5.31
N GLY A 25 6.54 11.67 -4.10
CA GLY A 25 6.14 12.39 -2.89
C GLY A 25 4.71 12.09 -2.44
N PHE A 26 4.04 11.07 -3.00
CA PHE A 26 2.75 10.59 -2.51
C PHE A 26 3.01 9.60 -1.37
N THR A 27 2.37 9.84 -0.24
CA THR A 27 2.37 8.97 0.93
C THR A 27 0.94 8.73 1.36
N LEU A 28 0.67 7.69 2.14
CA LEU A 28 -0.68 7.46 2.64
C LEU A 28 -1.16 8.60 3.56
N LEU A 29 -0.23 9.28 4.23
CA LEU A 29 -0.52 10.41 5.11
C LEU A 29 -0.95 11.68 4.36
N ASN A 30 -0.51 11.86 3.12
CA ASN A 30 -0.79 13.08 2.36
C ASN A 30 -1.86 12.91 1.26
N ILE A 31 -2.55 11.77 1.20
CA ILE A 31 -3.60 11.48 0.20
C ILE A 31 -4.60 12.65 0.06
N PRO A 32 -5.19 13.22 1.12
CA PRO A 32 -6.16 14.31 0.96
C PRO A 32 -5.57 15.54 0.27
N GLY A 33 -4.33 15.90 0.63
CA GLY A 33 -3.59 16.99 -0.01
C GLY A 33 -3.27 16.67 -1.47
N LYS A 34 -2.83 15.44 -1.74
CA LYS A 34 -2.54 14.97 -3.10
C LYS A 34 -3.76 14.91 -4.00
N ILE A 35 -4.93 14.56 -3.48
CA ILE A 35 -6.20 14.64 -4.23
C ILE A 35 -6.46 16.08 -4.66
N LYS A 36 -6.35 17.05 -3.76
CA LYS A 36 -6.50 18.47 -4.12
C LYS A 36 -5.48 18.93 -5.14
N GLU A 37 -4.22 18.54 -4.97
CA GLU A 37 -3.11 18.87 -5.89
C GLU A 37 -3.39 18.37 -7.31
N VAL A 38 -3.73 17.09 -7.47
CA VAL A 38 -3.94 16.50 -8.80
C VAL A 38 -5.23 16.95 -9.47
N SER A 39 -6.22 17.36 -8.69
CA SER A 39 -7.47 17.93 -9.21
C SER A 39 -7.37 19.42 -9.51
N THR A 40 -6.25 20.08 -9.20
CA THR A 40 -6.06 21.51 -9.48
C THR A 40 -5.26 21.69 -10.77
N HIS A 41 -5.79 22.46 -11.70
CA HIS A 41 -5.09 22.77 -12.94
C HIS A 41 -3.86 23.65 -12.65
N PRO A 42 -2.64 23.25 -13.06
CA PRO A 42 -1.40 23.86 -12.59
C PRO A 42 -1.22 25.32 -13.03
N LEU A 43 -1.80 25.71 -14.16
CA LEU A 43 -1.64 27.07 -14.72
C LEU A 43 -2.76 28.03 -14.31
N THR A 44 -3.94 27.53 -13.97
CA THR A 44 -5.13 28.37 -13.74
C THR A 44 -5.58 28.34 -12.29
N GLY A 45 -5.07 27.40 -11.48
CA GLY A 45 -5.51 27.19 -10.10
C GLY A 45 -6.96 26.71 -9.98
N LYS A 46 -7.66 26.49 -11.10
CA LYS A 46 -9.04 26.00 -11.09
C LYS A 46 -9.06 24.53 -10.70
N VAL A 47 -9.96 24.19 -9.78
CA VAL A 47 -10.15 22.82 -9.32
C VAL A 47 -11.19 22.14 -10.21
N ASP A 48 -10.87 20.96 -10.71
CA ASP A 48 -11.84 20.03 -11.26
C ASP A 48 -12.58 19.35 -10.11
N GLU A 49 -13.70 19.93 -9.70
CA GLU A 49 -14.51 19.46 -8.57
C GLU A 49 -15.05 18.04 -8.80
N GLY A 50 -15.42 17.71 -10.05
CA GLY A 50 -15.92 16.39 -10.41
C GLY A 50 -14.85 15.31 -10.24
N TYR A 51 -13.66 15.58 -10.76
CA TYR A 51 -12.52 14.68 -10.59
C TYR A 51 -12.07 14.58 -9.12
N GLN A 52 -12.06 15.71 -8.39
CA GLN A 52 -11.74 15.72 -6.97
C GLN A 52 -12.70 14.85 -6.16
N LEU A 53 -14.01 15.02 -6.38
CA LEU A 53 -15.05 14.26 -5.69
C LEU A 53 -14.92 12.76 -5.97
N HIS A 54 -14.65 12.40 -7.23
CA HIS A 54 -14.41 11.01 -7.63
C HIS A 54 -13.23 10.37 -6.89
N LEU A 55 -12.11 11.09 -6.76
CA LEU A 55 -10.95 10.59 -6.01
C LEU A 55 -11.23 10.45 -4.51
N ILE A 56 -11.95 11.41 -3.92
CA ILE A 56 -12.37 11.36 -2.51
C ILE A 56 -13.24 10.12 -2.25
N GLN A 57 -14.26 9.91 -3.09
CA GLN A 57 -15.16 8.75 -2.98
C GLN A 57 -14.39 7.43 -3.13
N ARG A 58 -13.53 7.33 -4.14
CA ARG A 58 -12.70 6.15 -4.34
C ARG A 58 -11.78 5.85 -3.16
N HIS A 59 -11.14 6.87 -2.59
CA HIS A 59 -10.33 6.73 -1.39
C HIS A 59 -11.18 6.24 -0.21
N ALA A 60 -12.34 6.85 0.03
CA ALA A 60 -13.24 6.46 1.11
C ALA A 60 -13.74 5.01 0.96
N ASP A 61 -14.11 4.60 -0.25
CA ASP A 61 -14.56 3.24 -0.54
C ASP A 61 -13.46 2.21 -0.32
N LEU A 62 -12.24 2.51 -0.74
CA LEU A 62 -11.09 1.65 -0.50
C LEU A 62 -10.82 1.52 1.01
N MET A 63 -10.78 2.64 1.73
CA MET A 63 -10.53 2.62 3.18
C MET A 63 -11.64 1.87 3.93
N LYS A 64 -12.90 2.00 3.50
CA LYS A 64 -14.02 1.23 4.05
C LYS A 64 -13.84 -0.28 3.82
N LYS A 65 -13.34 -0.70 2.67
CA LYS A 65 -13.04 -2.12 2.38
C LYS A 65 -11.89 -2.63 3.24
N LEU A 66 -10.78 -1.88 3.31
CA LEU A 66 -9.61 -2.25 4.11
C LEU A 66 -9.94 -2.27 5.62
N ASN A 67 -10.81 -1.37 6.08
CA ASN A 67 -11.23 -1.34 7.48
C ASN A 67 -11.93 -2.64 7.92
N LYS A 68 -12.71 -3.27 7.02
CA LYS A 68 -13.35 -4.58 7.30
C LYS A 68 -12.35 -5.70 7.58
N VAL A 69 -11.13 -5.60 7.06
CA VAL A 69 -10.05 -6.56 7.32
C VAL A 69 -9.05 -6.05 8.37
N GLY A 70 -9.42 -5.02 9.12
CA GLY A 70 -8.70 -4.51 10.28
C GLY A 70 -7.86 -3.26 10.02
N TYR A 71 -7.83 -2.71 8.81
CA TYR A 71 -7.03 -1.51 8.52
C TYR A 71 -7.56 -0.27 9.26
N LYS A 72 -6.67 0.48 9.91
CA LYS A 72 -6.96 1.71 10.63
C LYS A 72 -6.23 2.87 9.96
N THR A 73 -6.99 3.83 9.43
CA THR A 73 -6.45 5.02 8.74
C THR A 73 -5.63 5.93 9.65
N GLU A 74 -5.89 5.92 10.95
CA GLU A 74 -5.16 6.72 11.95
C GLU A 74 -3.84 6.09 12.39
N LEU A 75 -3.64 4.79 12.14
CA LEU A 75 -2.51 4.02 12.67
C LEU A 75 -1.60 3.50 11.55
N HIS A 76 -2.19 2.83 10.56
CA HIS A 76 -1.42 2.06 9.59
C HIS A 76 -0.61 2.90 8.61
N PRO A 77 -1.04 4.09 8.15
CA PRO A 77 -0.18 4.96 7.34
C PRO A 77 1.17 5.29 8.01
N SER A 78 1.16 5.71 9.27
CA SER A 78 2.42 5.98 10.01
C SER A 78 3.18 4.70 10.33
N PHE A 79 2.46 3.61 10.56
CA PHE A 79 3.06 2.30 10.82
C PHE A 79 3.76 1.73 9.59
N THR A 80 3.19 1.83 8.39
CA THR A 80 3.82 1.34 7.15
C THR A 80 5.10 2.12 6.87
N GLU A 81 5.07 3.44 7.02
CA GLU A 81 6.26 4.29 6.93
C GLU A 81 7.35 3.87 7.91
N PHE A 82 7.00 3.66 9.19
CA PHE A 82 7.93 3.15 10.20
C PHE A 82 8.53 1.78 9.81
N ILE A 83 7.70 0.84 9.37
CA ILE A 83 8.12 -0.52 9.01
C ILE A 83 9.03 -0.50 7.78
N VAL A 84 8.75 0.32 6.77
CA VAL A 84 9.59 0.50 5.58
C VAL A 84 10.94 1.09 5.98
N ASN A 85 10.95 2.14 6.80
CA ASN A 85 12.18 2.78 7.24
C ASN A 85 13.04 1.87 8.14
N HIS A 86 12.41 1.04 8.98
CA HIS A 86 13.12 0.17 9.90
C HIS A 86 13.64 -1.12 9.26
N TYR A 87 12.84 -1.76 8.40
CA TYR A 87 13.19 -3.06 7.80
C TYR A 87 13.70 -2.98 6.37
N GLY A 88 13.59 -1.82 5.71
CA GLY A 88 13.97 -1.63 4.32
C GLY A 88 13.06 -2.33 3.32
N ILE A 89 13.26 -1.99 2.04
CA ILE A 89 12.62 -2.64 0.89
C ILE A 89 13.64 -3.51 0.14
N LEU A 90 13.13 -4.48 -0.60
CA LEU A 90 13.97 -5.31 -1.46
C LEU A 90 14.41 -4.49 -2.68
N LYS A 91 15.72 -4.27 -2.80
CA LYS A 91 16.31 -3.47 -3.89
C LYS A 91 16.38 -4.25 -5.21
N GLU A 92 16.43 -5.57 -5.13
CA GLU A 92 16.57 -6.47 -6.25
C GLU A 92 15.55 -7.59 -6.14
N ARG A 93 15.05 -8.05 -7.27
CA ARG A 93 14.26 -9.28 -7.35
C ARG A 93 15.16 -10.43 -6.90
N PRO A 94 14.76 -11.25 -5.90
CA PRO A 94 15.45 -12.49 -5.58
C PRO A 94 15.61 -13.26 -6.88
N GLY A 95 16.86 -13.58 -7.23
CA GLY A 95 17.20 -14.08 -8.57
C GLY A 95 16.24 -15.18 -9.02
N GLU A 96 15.87 -15.16 -10.31
CA GLU A 96 14.87 -16.08 -10.90
C GLU A 96 15.24 -17.56 -10.75
N SER A 97 16.50 -17.86 -10.39
CA SER A 97 17.03 -19.19 -10.09
C SER A 97 16.98 -19.59 -8.61
N SER A 98 16.40 -18.76 -7.73
CA SER A 98 16.20 -19.09 -6.33
C SER A 98 14.74 -19.48 -6.08
N ASP A 99 14.50 -20.64 -5.50
CA ASP A 99 13.17 -21.09 -5.05
C ASP A 99 12.44 -20.03 -4.18
N GLN A 100 13.22 -19.11 -3.60
CA GLN A 100 12.78 -18.00 -2.77
C GLN A 100 11.88 -16.99 -3.50
N ALA A 101 12.05 -16.75 -4.81
CA ALA A 101 11.24 -15.76 -5.54
C ALA A 101 9.74 -16.16 -5.62
N THR A 102 9.48 -17.46 -5.76
CA THR A 102 8.14 -18.06 -5.71
C THR A 102 7.53 -18.00 -4.31
N ASP A 103 8.36 -18.16 -3.27
CA ASP A 103 7.93 -18.14 -1.88
C ASP A 103 7.45 -16.75 -1.43
N TYR A 104 8.06 -15.68 -1.92
CA TYR A 104 7.65 -14.31 -1.53
C TYR A 104 6.28 -13.88 -2.07
N ASN A 105 5.76 -14.56 -3.10
CA ASN A 105 4.39 -14.35 -3.57
C ASN A 105 3.37 -15.30 -2.90
N ASN A 106 3.80 -16.13 -1.95
CA ASN A 106 2.93 -17.02 -1.18
C ASN A 106 2.49 -16.34 0.14
N PRO A 107 1.19 -16.05 0.35
CA PRO A 107 0.69 -15.46 1.58
C PRO A 107 1.08 -16.24 2.85
N ASN A 108 1.06 -17.58 2.78
CA ASN A 108 1.34 -18.44 3.93
C ASN A 108 2.81 -18.36 4.34
N PHE A 109 3.71 -18.25 3.37
CA PHE A 109 5.13 -18.05 3.62
C PHE A 109 5.37 -16.69 4.30
N LEU A 110 4.80 -15.61 3.76
CA LEU A 110 4.91 -14.27 4.35
C LEU A 110 4.33 -14.21 5.77
N MET A 111 3.19 -14.88 6.00
CA MET A 111 2.58 -14.99 7.33
C MET A 111 3.52 -15.70 8.30
N LYS A 112 4.09 -16.85 7.92
CA LYS A 112 5.06 -17.60 8.73
C LYS A 112 6.32 -16.76 9.01
N LEU A 113 6.80 -16.01 8.02
CA LEU A 113 7.94 -15.11 8.18
C LEU A 113 7.66 -14.01 9.22
N ILE A 114 6.49 -13.36 9.16
CA ILE A 114 6.08 -12.35 10.15
C ILE A 114 5.99 -12.99 11.55
N MET A 115 5.35 -14.15 11.65
CA MET A 115 5.17 -14.85 12.94
C MET A 115 6.51 -15.25 13.59
N THR A 116 7.52 -15.57 12.79
CA THR A 116 8.83 -16.04 13.27
C THR A 116 9.83 -14.93 13.52
N LYS A 117 9.85 -13.87 12.69
CA LYS A 117 10.90 -12.84 12.70
C LYS A 117 10.47 -11.49 13.27
N ALA A 118 9.17 -11.18 13.32
CA ALA A 118 8.72 -9.89 13.83
C ALA A 118 8.73 -9.84 15.38
N PRO A 119 9.06 -8.69 15.99
CA PRO A 119 8.81 -8.40 17.40
C PRO A 119 7.33 -8.57 17.76
N ARG A 120 7.04 -9.01 18.99
CA ARG A 120 5.67 -9.36 19.42
C ARG A 120 4.71 -8.19 19.28
N GLU A 121 5.19 -6.99 19.52
CA GLU A 121 4.45 -5.72 19.49
C GLU A 121 4.01 -5.35 18.07
N LEU A 122 4.78 -5.77 17.06
CA LEU A 122 4.54 -5.42 15.65
C LEU A 122 3.72 -6.47 14.92
N LYS A 123 3.69 -7.73 15.41
CA LYS A 123 3.07 -8.87 14.72
C LYS A 123 1.63 -8.62 14.31
N SER A 124 0.79 -8.13 15.23
CA SER A 124 -0.64 -7.94 14.97
C SER A 124 -0.87 -6.97 13.81
N ASN A 125 -0.22 -5.80 13.85
CA ASN A 125 -0.35 -4.80 12.79
C ASN A 125 0.26 -5.29 11.47
N LEU A 126 1.42 -5.96 11.49
CA LEU A 126 2.04 -6.54 10.28
C LEU A 126 1.15 -7.59 9.60
N LEU A 127 0.45 -8.42 10.37
CA LEU A 127 -0.51 -9.38 9.82
C LEU A 127 -1.70 -8.68 9.19
N VAL A 128 -2.18 -7.57 9.76
CA VAL A 128 -3.22 -6.76 9.14
C VAL A 128 -2.73 -6.19 7.81
N LEU A 129 -1.50 -5.66 7.73
CA LEU A 129 -0.93 -5.17 6.47
C LEU A 129 -0.87 -6.28 5.41
N LEU A 130 -0.42 -7.48 5.80
CA LEU A 130 -0.39 -8.63 4.89
C LEU A 130 -1.79 -9.00 4.40
N THR A 131 -2.77 -9.09 5.30
CA THR A 131 -4.17 -9.37 4.93
C THR A 131 -4.70 -8.32 3.96
N CYS A 132 -4.44 -7.03 4.21
CA CYS A 132 -4.82 -5.95 3.31
C CYS A 132 -4.18 -6.12 1.93
N LEU A 133 -2.88 -6.43 1.88
CA LEU A 133 -2.16 -6.64 0.64
C LEU A 133 -2.77 -7.80 -0.16
N CYS A 134 -3.07 -8.93 0.50
CA CYS A 134 -3.73 -10.08 -0.09
C CYS A 134 -5.14 -9.74 -0.61
N THR A 135 -5.96 -9.04 0.17
CA THR A 135 -7.30 -8.60 -0.25
C THR A 135 -7.23 -7.72 -1.50
N MET A 136 -6.27 -6.80 -1.57
CA MET A 136 -6.11 -5.96 -2.74
C MET A 136 -5.51 -6.72 -3.94
N ALA A 137 -4.62 -7.68 -3.71
CA ALA A 137 -4.03 -8.54 -4.74
C ALA A 137 -5.08 -9.43 -5.42
N ASP A 138 -5.98 -10.00 -4.62
CA ASP A 138 -7.11 -10.78 -5.11
C ASP A 138 -8.06 -9.90 -5.93
N GLY A 139 -8.33 -8.70 -5.44
CA GLY A 139 -9.19 -7.72 -6.13
C GLY A 139 -8.63 -7.20 -7.46
N ASP A 140 -7.31 -7.04 -7.59
CA ASP A 140 -6.67 -6.58 -8.84
C ASP A 140 -6.04 -7.69 -9.70
N ARG A 141 -6.10 -8.95 -9.22
CA ARG A 141 -5.53 -10.15 -9.84
C ARG A 141 -4.03 -10.04 -10.13
N LYS A 142 -3.29 -9.33 -9.28
CA LYS A 142 -1.83 -9.19 -9.41
C LYS A 142 -1.09 -9.96 -8.31
N ALA A 143 0.19 -10.21 -8.55
CA ALA A 143 1.10 -10.81 -7.57
C ALA A 143 1.18 -9.95 -6.29
N LEU A 144 1.50 -10.54 -5.13
CA LEU A 144 1.62 -9.80 -3.88
C LEU A 144 2.77 -8.78 -3.94
N LEU A 145 3.92 -9.21 -4.46
CA LEU A 145 5.07 -8.34 -4.66
C LEU A 145 5.22 -8.04 -6.15
N LEU A 146 5.15 -6.76 -6.48
CA LEU A 146 5.40 -6.24 -7.82
C LEU A 146 6.82 -5.68 -7.88
N TRP A 147 7.63 -6.21 -8.79
CA TRP A 147 9.01 -5.77 -9.03
C TRP A 147 9.06 -4.60 -10.00
#